data_AF-A0A0Q4U0R2-F1
#
_entry.id   AF-A0A0Q4U0R2-F1
#
_cell.length_a   1.000
_cell.length_b   1.000
_cell.length_c   1.000
_cell.angle_alpha   90.00
_cell.angle_beta   90.00
_cell.angle_gamma   90.00
#
_symmetry.space_group_name_H-M   'P 1'
#
loop_
_entity.id
_entity.type
_entity.pdbx_description
1 polymer ?
#
loop_
_entity_poly.entity_id
_entity_poly.type
_entity_poly.pdbx_seq_one_letter_code
_entity_poly.pdbx_strand_id
1 'polypeptide(L)'
;MRSIASRTGRILLAAGLVSLLAACNANKGAPTASLEGYTPDPALKTASASNLTGRVRYACTVTQSRLQSVPEASLARPCGCYAKQTLASLNPAELESYRTTGYFNDSARAKALSALDSCSLPRPA
;
A
#
# COMPACT_ATOMS: atom_id res chain seq x y z
N MET A 1 -11.52 -25.01 67.13
CA MET A 1 -10.34 -24.46 67.82
C MET A 1 -9.16 -24.49 66.85
N ARG A 2 -8.60 -23.30 66.58
CA ARG A 2 -7.23 -22.91 66.13
C ARG A 2 -6.44 -23.86 65.18
N SER A 3 -6.26 -23.47 63.91
CA SER A 3 -5.11 -22.73 63.31
C SER A 3 -3.91 -23.66 63.00
N ILE A 4 -3.25 -23.65 61.83
CA ILE A 4 -2.40 -22.58 61.28
C ILE A 4 -2.13 -22.86 59.78
N ALA A 5 -2.23 -21.82 58.96
CA ALA A 5 -1.74 -21.78 57.58
C ALA A 5 -0.26 -21.39 57.50
N SER A 6 0.48 -21.90 56.51
CA SER A 6 1.70 -21.34 55.88
C SER A 6 2.28 -22.40 54.93
N ARG A 7 2.83 -22.16 53.74
CA ARG A 7 3.20 -20.97 52.97
C ARG A 7 3.38 -21.42 51.52
N THR A 8 2.90 -20.59 50.60
CA THR A 8 3.58 -20.16 49.36
C THR A 8 4.82 -20.94 48.91
N GLY A 9 4.71 -21.57 47.74
CA GLY A 9 5.85 -22.06 46.96
C GLY A 9 5.56 -21.93 45.47
N ARG A 10 5.76 -20.72 44.92
CA ARG A 10 5.81 -20.49 43.47
C ARG A 10 7.06 -21.20 42.93
N ILE A 11 6.88 -22.31 42.22
CA ILE A 11 7.94 -22.86 41.35
C ILE A 11 7.50 -22.63 39.92
N LEU A 12 8.09 -21.60 39.34
CA LEU A 12 8.10 -21.32 37.91
C LEU A 12 8.92 -22.42 37.23
N LEU A 13 8.27 -23.28 36.45
CA LEU A 13 8.96 -24.13 35.48
C LEU A 13 8.75 -23.52 34.10
N ALA A 14 9.74 -22.73 33.70
CA ALA A 14 9.94 -22.29 32.34
C ALA A 14 10.46 -23.48 31.50
N ALA A 15 9.63 -23.95 30.58
CA ALA A 15 9.99 -24.73 29.40
C ALA A 15 9.16 -24.10 28.27
N GLY A 16 9.69 -23.45 27.23
CA GLY A 16 10.92 -23.75 26.51
C GLY A 16 10.62 -24.81 25.48
N LEU A 17 10.05 -24.42 24.32
CA LEU A 17 10.33 -24.93 22.96
C LEU A 17 9.27 -24.45 21.93
N VAL A 18 9.74 -23.52 21.08
CA VAL A 18 9.58 -23.45 19.60
C VAL A 18 8.36 -24.15 18.98
N SER A 19 7.58 -23.37 18.20
CA SER A 19 6.70 -23.69 17.04
C SER A 19 5.44 -22.80 17.15
N LEU A 20 5.06 -21.88 16.26
CA LEU A 20 5.22 -21.79 14.81
C LEU A 20 5.41 -20.32 14.37
N LEU A 21 6.58 -20.02 13.80
CA LEU A 21 6.66 -19.04 12.71
C LEU A 21 6.19 -19.75 11.43
N ALA A 22 4.92 -19.59 11.08
CA ALA A 22 4.38 -19.82 9.74
C ALA A 22 3.00 -19.15 9.70
N ALA A 23 2.63 -18.28 8.78
CA ALA A 23 3.18 -18.04 7.46
C ALA A 23 3.14 -16.53 7.17
N CYS A 24 4.06 -16.13 6.32
CA CYS A 24 4.02 -14.90 5.55
C CYS A 24 2.57 -14.53 5.22
N ASN A 25 2.14 -13.33 5.60
CA ASN A 25 1.16 -12.64 4.79
C ASN A 25 1.83 -12.46 3.44
N ALA A 26 1.67 -13.46 2.58
CA ALA A 26 1.84 -13.30 1.17
C ALA A 26 0.88 -12.18 0.81
N ASN A 27 1.43 -10.97 0.76
CA ASN A 27 0.95 -9.90 -0.08
C ASN A 27 1.06 -10.46 -1.50
N LYS A 28 0.19 -11.44 -1.82
CA LYS A 28 -0.21 -11.77 -3.18
C LYS A 28 -0.82 -10.46 -3.62
N GLY A 29 0.04 -9.60 -4.16
CA GLY A 29 -0.42 -8.37 -4.74
C GLY A 29 -1.54 -8.80 -5.66
N ALA A 30 -2.77 -8.35 -5.37
CA ALA A 30 -3.92 -8.60 -6.23
C ALA A 30 -3.46 -8.53 -7.68
N PRO A 31 -3.67 -9.55 -8.51
CA PRO A 31 -3.20 -9.54 -9.89
C PRO A 31 -3.58 -8.19 -10.49
N THR A 32 -2.66 -7.57 -11.23
CA THR A 32 -3.00 -6.41 -12.07
C THR A 32 -4.03 -6.92 -13.07
N ALA A 33 -5.31 -6.88 -12.66
CA ALA A 33 -6.40 -7.33 -13.48
C ALA A 33 -6.31 -6.49 -14.75
N SER A 34 -6.06 -7.14 -15.89
CA SER A 34 -6.44 -6.55 -17.15
C SER A 34 -7.94 -6.29 -16.99
N LEU A 35 -8.32 -5.03 -16.78
CA LEU A 35 -9.72 -4.68 -16.67
C LEU A 35 -10.31 -4.98 -18.04
N GLU A 36 -10.97 -6.12 -18.16
CA GLU A 36 -11.59 -6.55 -19.40
C GLU A 36 -12.56 -5.46 -19.86
N GLY A 37 -12.36 -4.93 -21.07
CA GLY A 37 -13.14 -3.79 -21.60
C GLY A 37 -12.69 -2.40 -21.18
N TYR A 38 -11.61 -2.24 -20.38
CA TYR A 38 -11.00 -0.93 -20.14
C TYR A 38 -10.15 -0.51 -21.34
N THR A 39 -10.55 0.60 -21.97
CA THR A 39 -9.73 1.28 -22.99
C THR A 39 -8.89 2.36 -22.30
N PRO A 40 -7.55 2.26 -22.32
CA PRO A 40 -6.68 3.29 -21.79
C PRO A 40 -6.91 4.63 -22.50
N ASP A 41 -6.89 5.71 -21.72
CA ASP A 41 -6.99 7.07 -22.24
C ASP A 41 -5.85 7.34 -23.24
N PRO A 42 -6.14 7.60 -24.53
CA PRO A 42 -5.11 7.80 -25.54
C PRO A 42 -4.23 9.03 -25.25
N ALA A 43 -4.73 10.02 -24.50
CA ALA A 43 -3.96 11.19 -24.10
C ALA A 43 -2.82 10.84 -23.14
N LEU A 44 -2.87 9.66 -22.49
CA LEU A 44 -1.84 9.25 -21.55
C LEU A 44 -0.49 8.96 -22.23
N LYS A 45 -0.53 8.54 -23.50
CA LYS A 45 0.68 8.29 -24.31
C LYS A 45 1.54 9.53 -24.48
N THR A 46 0.94 10.72 -24.53
CA THR A 46 1.63 12.00 -24.77
C THR A 46 1.55 12.98 -23.59
N ALA A 47 0.91 12.59 -22.48
CA ALA A 47 0.81 13.40 -21.27
C ALA A 47 2.18 13.90 -20.75
N SER A 48 2.27 15.20 -20.43
CA SER A 48 3.44 15.77 -19.77
C SER A 48 3.64 15.17 -18.37
N ALA A 49 4.84 15.31 -17.80
CA ALA A 49 5.13 14.85 -16.43
C ALA A 49 4.19 15.47 -15.39
N SER A 50 3.83 16.76 -15.57
CA SER A 50 2.85 17.44 -14.71
C SER A 50 1.46 16.81 -14.81
N ASN A 51 1.00 16.50 -16.02
CA ASN A 51 -0.28 15.82 -16.23
C ASN A 51 -0.30 14.42 -15.63
N LEU A 52 0.78 13.64 -15.79
CA LEU A 52 0.90 12.34 -15.14
C LEU A 52 0.81 12.46 -13.61
N THR A 53 1.53 13.42 -13.04
CA THR A 53 1.51 13.67 -11.60
C THR A 53 0.10 14.04 -11.13
N GLY A 54 -0.60 14.90 -11.87
CA GLY A 54 -1.99 15.28 -11.60
C GLY A 54 -2.93 14.07 -11.60
N ARG A 55 -2.82 13.19 -12.59
CA ARG A 55 -3.64 11.98 -12.71
C ARG A 55 -3.39 11.00 -11.56
N VAL A 56 -2.12 10.70 -11.26
CA VAL A 56 -1.76 9.80 -10.16
C VAL A 56 -2.21 10.37 -8.82
N ARG A 57 -2.04 11.68 -8.61
CA ARG A 57 -2.54 12.37 -7.41
C ARG A 57 -4.05 12.25 -7.28
N TYR A 58 -4.79 12.53 -8.34
CA TYR A 58 -6.25 12.44 -8.33
C TYR A 58 -6.74 11.03 -8.03
N ALA A 59 -6.17 10.01 -8.69
CA ALA A 59 -6.50 8.61 -8.44
C ALA A 59 -6.24 8.21 -6.98
N CYS A 60 -5.11 8.66 -6.40
CA CYS A 60 -4.83 8.49 -4.98
C CYS A 60 -5.90 9.15 -4.12
N THR A 61 -6.22 10.43 -4.37
CA THR A 61 -7.17 11.19 -3.56
C THR A 61 -8.55 10.53 -3.52
N VAL A 62 -9.09 10.13 -4.67
CA VAL A 62 -10.40 9.45 -4.77
C VAL A 62 -10.37 8.12 -4.03
N THR A 63 -9.31 7.32 -4.22
CA THR A 63 -9.18 6.00 -3.57
C THR A 63 -9.06 6.14 -2.06
N GLN A 64 -8.20 7.03 -1.59
CA GLN A 64 -7.92 7.25 -0.18
C GLN A 64 -9.10 7.89 0.56
N SER A 65 -9.82 8.80 -0.10
CA SER A 65 -11.03 9.40 0.45
C SER A 65 -12.09 8.35 0.74
N ARG A 66 -12.28 7.40 -0.18
CA ARG A 66 -13.20 6.26 -0.01
C ARG A 66 -12.70 5.27 1.04
N LEU A 67 -11.41 4.96 1.03
CA LEU A 67 -10.82 3.98 1.96
C LEU A 67 -10.87 4.46 3.41
N GLN A 68 -10.63 5.76 3.65
CA GLN A 68 -10.55 6.34 4.99
C GLN A 68 -11.84 7.07 5.41
N SER A 69 -12.82 7.22 4.52
CA SER A 69 -14.03 8.03 4.74
C SER A 69 -13.73 9.47 5.17
N VAL A 70 -12.76 10.11 4.51
CA VAL A 70 -12.35 11.52 4.78
C VAL A 70 -12.53 12.42 3.55
N PRO A 71 -12.69 13.74 3.71
CA PRO A 71 -12.80 14.66 2.58
C PRO A 71 -11.55 14.66 1.69
N GLU A 72 -11.73 14.69 0.36
CA GLU A 72 -10.63 14.71 -0.63
C GLU A 72 -9.61 15.83 -0.39
N ALA A 73 -10.07 17.00 0.07
CA ALA A 73 -9.20 18.14 0.36
C ALA A 73 -8.14 17.83 1.45
N SER A 74 -8.47 16.96 2.42
CA SER A 74 -7.53 16.55 3.48
C SER A 74 -6.38 15.69 2.95
N LEU A 75 -6.54 15.10 1.77
CA LEU A 75 -5.58 14.18 1.15
C LEU A 75 -4.68 14.87 0.12
N ALA A 76 -4.89 16.15 -0.18
CA ALA A 76 -4.16 16.88 -1.21
C ALA A 76 -2.63 16.81 -1.02
N ARG A 77 -2.16 16.96 0.23
CA ARG A 77 -0.73 16.88 0.58
C ARG A 77 -0.19 15.45 0.53
N PRO A 78 -0.74 14.45 1.26
CA PRO A 78 -0.18 13.09 1.24
C PRO A 78 -0.31 12.43 -0.14
N CYS A 79 -1.41 12.62 -0.89
CA CYS A 79 -1.50 12.12 -2.27
C CYS A 79 -0.60 12.88 -3.25
N GLY A 80 -0.27 14.14 -2.96
CA GLY A 80 0.77 14.88 -3.68
C GLY A 80 2.18 14.30 -3.47
N CYS A 81 2.50 13.90 -2.23
CA CYS A 81 3.72 13.14 -1.91
C CYS A 81 3.78 11.83 -2.70
N TYR A 82 2.71 11.03 -2.62
CA TYR A 82 2.61 9.73 -3.28
C TYR A 82 2.83 9.84 -4.79
N ALA A 83 2.16 10.79 -5.46
CA ALA A 83 2.26 10.95 -6.90
C ALA A 83 3.69 11.31 -7.36
N LYS A 84 4.33 12.25 -6.66
CA LYS A 84 5.71 12.66 -6.98
C LYS A 84 6.68 11.51 -6.77
N GLN A 85 6.60 10.83 -5.62
CA GLN A 85 7.54 9.78 -5.26
C GLN A 85 7.37 8.53 -6.12
N THR A 86 6.13 8.16 -6.43
CA THR A 86 5.84 7.04 -7.34
C THR A 86 6.45 7.30 -8.71
N LEU A 87 6.09 8.42 -9.36
CA LEU A 87 6.57 8.71 -10.72
C LEU A 87 8.09 8.91 -10.79
N ALA A 88 8.72 9.49 -9.76
CA ALA A 88 10.17 9.64 -9.70
C ALA A 88 10.90 8.29 -9.54
N SER A 89 10.24 7.25 -9.02
CA SER A 89 10.81 5.92 -8.83
C SER A 89 10.69 5.00 -10.05
N LEU A 90 9.83 5.37 -11.02
CA LEU A 90 9.60 4.54 -12.21
C LEU A 90 10.79 4.63 -13.16
N ASN A 91 11.15 3.49 -13.75
CA ASN A 91 12.06 3.45 -14.87
C ASN A 91 11.31 3.73 -16.19
N PRO A 92 12.02 3.93 -17.33
CA PRO A 92 11.37 4.23 -18.60
C PRO A 92 10.37 3.16 -19.06
N ALA A 93 10.64 1.87 -18.84
CA ALA A 93 9.76 0.78 -19.26
C ALA A 93 8.46 0.73 -18.42
N GLU A 94 8.55 0.97 -17.12
CA GLU A 94 7.41 1.07 -16.21
C GLU A 94 6.54 2.28 -16.53
N LEU A 95 7.18 3.42 -16.84
CA LEU A 95 6.47 4.62 -17.24
C LEU A 95 5.74 4.39 -18.57
N GLU A 96 6.39 3.76 -19.55
CA GLU A 96 5.75 3.46 -20.83
C GLU A 96 4.59 2.46 -20.68
N SER A 97 4.76 1.45 -19.83
CA SER A 97 3.68 0.54 -19.46
C SER A 97 2.49 1.29 -18.85
N TYR A 98 2.73 2.22 -17.92
CA TYR A 98 1.66 3.06 -17.36
C TYR A 98 0.99 3.91 -18.43
N ARG A 99 1.76 4.48 -19.36
CA ARG A 99 1.23 5.32 -20.45
C ARG A 99 0.37 4.55 -21.43
N THR A 100 0.75 3.31 -21.71
CA THR A 100 0.04 2.43 -22.63
C THR A 100 -1.21 1.83 -22.01
N THR A 101 -1.15 1.44 -20.73
CA THR A 101 -2.19 0.62 -20.09
C THR A 101 -3.08 1.40 -19.14
N GLY A 102 -2.66 2.57 -18.68
CA GLY A 102 -3.38 3.36 -17.68
C GLY A 102 -3.22 2.87 -16.24
N TYR A 103 -2.53 1.75 -16.00
CA TYR A 103 -2.29 1.19 -14.67
C TYR A 103 -0.80 0.88 -14.44
N PHE A 104 -0.40 0.81 -13.17
CA PHE A 104 0.96 0.38 -12.82
C PHE A 104 1.06 -1.13 -12.98
N ASN A 105 2.02 -1.59 -13.77
CA ASN A 105 2.40 -3.01 -13.84
C ASN A 105 2.97 -3.48 -12.49
N ASP A 106 3.25 -4.78 -12.36
CA ASP A 106 3.61 -5.37 -11.06
C ASP A 106 4.87 -4.74 -10.42
N SER A 107 5.90 -4.42 -11.21
CA SER A 107 7.12 -3.79 -10.68
C SER A 107 6.90 -2.33 -10.28
N ALA A 108 6.18 -1.55 -11.10
CA ALA A 108 5.79 -0.18 -10.78
C ALA A 108 4.86 -0.13 -9.55
N ARG A 109 3.99 -1.12 -9.41
CA ARG A 109 3.05 -1.24 -8.29
C ARG A 109 3.79 -1.46 -6.98
N ALA A 110 4.83 -2.30 -6.94
CA ALA A 110 5.63 -2.48 -5.73
C ALA A 110 6.21 -1.15 -5.24
N LYS A 111 6.69 -0.30 -6.16
CA LYS A 111 7.20 1.04 -5.85
C LYS A 111 6.10 1.99 -5.40
N ALA A 112 4.94 1.97 -6.05
CA ALA A 112 3.77 2.73 -5.63
C ALA A 112 3.33 2.36 -4.20
N LEU A 113 3.30 1.07 -3.86
CA LEU A 113 2.99 0.61 -2.50
C LEU A 113 4.03 1.06 -1.47
N SER A 114 5.31 1.13 -1.84
CA SER A 114 6.35 1.72 -0.98
C SER A 114 6.19 3.23 -0.81
N ALA A 115 5.71 3.93 -1.84
CA ALA A 115 5.43 5.37 -1.77
C ALA A 115 4.21 5.68 -0.89
N LEU A 116 3.17 4.83 -0.89
CA LEU A 116 2.05 4.95 0.04
C LEU A 116 2.54 4.95 1.49
N ASP A 117 3.39 3.98 1.85
CA ASP A 117 3.95 3.89 3.21
C ASP A 117 4.78 5.12 3.56
N SER A 118 5.65 5.54 2.65
CA SER A 118 6.54 6.70 2.84
C SER A 118 5.77 8.01 3.01
N CYS A 119 4.57 8.09 2.44
CA CYS A 119 3.69 9.25 2.51
C CYS A 119 2.58 9.10 3.57
N SER A 120 2.69 8.10 4.45
CA SER A 120 1.73 7.81 5.54
C SER A 120 0.29 7.62 5.05
N LEU A 121 0.11 6.99 3.89
CA LEU A 121 -1.19 6.64 3.33
C LEU A 121 -1.47 5.14 3.57
N PRO A 122 -2.68 4.77 4.00
CA PRO A 122 -3.05 3.37 4.13
C PRO A 122 -3.07 2.67 2.77
N ARG A 123 -2.69 1.40 2.74
CA ARG A 123 -2.72 0.58 1.53
C ARG A 123 -4.16 0.12 1.24
N PRO A 124 -4.64 0.23 0.00
CA PRO A 124 -5.85 -0.47 -0.42
C PRO A 124 -5.66 -1.98 -0.29
N ALA A 125 -6.68 -2.67 0.24
CA ALA A 125 -6.70 -4.13 0.37
C ALA A 125 -6.85 -4.84 -0.98
#